data_AF-A0A7S0ASB1-F1
#
_entry.id   AF-A0A7S0ASB1-F1
#
_cell.length_a   1.000
_cell.length_b   1.000
_cell.length_c   1.000
_cell.angle_alpha   90.00
_cell.angle_beta   90.00
_cell.angle_gamma   90.00
#
_symmetry.space_group_name_H-M   'P 1'
#
loop_
_entity.id
_entity.type
_entity.pdbx_description
1 polymer ?
#
loop_
_entity_poly.entity_id
_entity_poly.type
_entity_poly.pdbx_seq_one_letter_code
_entity_poly.pdbx_strand_id
1 'polypeptide(L)'
;MLVPHSGCEERVNKDMYEEYREVRQHLALDKDELLQIDANSAEQPCSRFGLHPQLPTLQNLYNEESAIFMANVGSSMAIYDNRLYGHEQMQTVCKQLDTGRNTTGTGVLGRLTDILAKNGVATGAVSINYISETLQGESNANTMVVSEKNIEQFAPKPSTDTFVPAIETLNGASSWRSSVFAETWSTVLRESIDQNDVAYRSLESAEVLVEF
;
A
#
# COMPACT_ATOMS: atom_id res chain seq x y z
N MET A 1 -4.68 -12.78 -9.03
CA MET A 1 -3.39 -12.11 -9.20
C MET A 1 -2.27 -13.14 -9.12
N LEU A 2 -2.24 -14.00 -8.10
CA LEU A 2 -1.41 -15.20 -8.05
C LEU A 2 -2.17 -16.42 -8.60
N VAL A 3 -1.52 -17.27 -9.39
CA VAL A 3 -2.07 -18.52 -9.95
C VAL A 3 -1.06 -19.66 -9.73
N PRO A 4 -1.47 -20.87 -9.31
CA PRO A 4 -0.55 -22.02 -9.27
C PRO A 4 0.01 -22.31 -10.67
N HIS A 5 1.33 -22.46 -10.82
CA HIS A 5 1.93 -22.67 -12.15
C HIS A 5 2.64 -24.02 -12.26
N SER A 6 3.73 -24.25 -11.53
CA SER A 6 4.56 -25.46 -11.70
C SER A 6 5.23 -25.94 -10.41
N GLY A 7 5.69 -27.19 -10.44
CA GLY A 7 6.27 -27.89 -9.29
C GLY A 7 5.29 -28.08 -8.13
N CYS A 8 3.99 -28.14 -8.44
CA CYS A 8 2.95 -28.39 -7.45
C CYS A 8 2.79 -29.88 -7.17
N GLU A 9 2.74 -30.71 -8.22
CA GLU A 9 2.58 -32.17 -8.09
C GLU A 9 3.69 -32.80 -7.24
N GLU A 10 4.93 -32.38 -7.42
CA GLU A 10 6.08 -32.86 -6.65
C GLU A 10 5.97 -32.55 -5.16
N ARG A 11 5.25 -31.48 -4.79
CA ARG A 11 5.15 -30.98 -3.42
C ARG A 11 3.89 -31.44 -2.70
N VAL A 12 2.75 -31.45 -3.41
CA VAL A 12 1.43 -31.73 -2.82
C VAL A 12 0.67 -32.86 -3.52
N ASN A 13 1.29 -33.57 -4.46
CA ASN A 13 0.71 -34.69 -5.22
C ASN A 13 -0.63 -34.33 -5.90
N LYS A 14 -0.71 -33.12 -6.46
CA LYS A 14 -1.89 -32.60 -7.14
C LYS A 14 -1.52 -31.55 -8.20
N ASP A 15 -2.17 -31.61 -9.36
CA ASP A 15 -2.12 -30.52 -10.34
C ASP A 15 -2.99 -29.35 -9.87
N MET A 16 -2.35 -28.39 -9.20
CA MET A 16 -3.03 -27.19 -8.70
C MET A 16 -3.42 -26.22 -9.81
N TYR A 17 -2.78 -26.27 -10.98
CA TYR A 17 -3.17 -25.44 -12.11
C TYR A 17 -4.45 -25.99 -12.76
N GLU A 18 -4.56 -27.31 -12.90
CA GLU A 18 -5.77 -27.95 -13.39
C GLU A 18 -6.98 -27.64 -12.50
N GLU A 19 -6.84 -27.77 -11.17
CA GLU A 19 -7.90 -27.38 -10.23
C GLU A 19 -8.28 -25.89 -10.39
N TYR A 20 -7.30 -25.00 -10.52
CA TYR A 20 -7.56 -23.59 -10.78
C TYR A 20 -8.40 -23.40 -12.06
N ARG A 21 -8.03 -24.11 -13.14
CA ARG A 21 -8.72 -24.05 -14.43
C ARG A 21 -10.15 -24.58 -14.34
N GLU A 22 -10.35 -25.70 -13.66
CA GLU A 22 -11.69 -26.29 -13.45
C GLU A 22 -12.61 -25.36 -12.67
N VAL A 23 -12.10 -24.74 -11.60
CA VAL A 23 -12.87 -23.82 -10.75
C VAL A 23 -13.18 -22.50 -11.47
N ARG A 24 -12.22 -21.96 -12.25
CA ARG A 24 -12.36 -20.67 -12.95
C ARG A 24 -13.03 -20.78 -14.31
N GLN A 25 -13.02 -21.96 -14.92
CA GLN A 25 -13.60 -22.25 -16.22
C GLN A 25 -13.09 -21.27 -17.29
N HIS A 26 -13.99 -20.64 -18.05
CA HIS A 26 -13.66 -19.67 -19.11
C HIS A 26 -13.01 -18.36 -18.61
N LEU A 27 -12.90 -18.16 -17.28
CA LEU A 27 -12.17 -17.05 -16.67
C LEU A 27 -10.76 -17.46 -16.22
N ALA A 28 -10.36 -18.71 -16.44
CA ALA A 28 -9.00 -19.16 -16.18
C ALA A 28 -8.06 -18.52 -17.19
N LEU A 29 -6.91 -18.05 -16.70
CA LEU A 29 -5.82 -17.60 -17.57
C LEU A 29 -5.06 -18.81 -18.10
N ASP A 30 -4.64 -18.73 -19.36
CA ASP A 30 -3.85 -19.78 -19.98
C ASP A 30 -2.46 -19.87 -19.35
N LYS A 31 -2.02 -21.10 -19.09
CA LYS A 31 -0.79 -21.39 -18.34
C LYS A 31 0.42 -20.72 -18.96
N ASP A 32 0.51 -20.79 -20.28
CA ASP A 32 1.64 -20.30 -21.07
C ASP A 32 1.68 -18.77 -21.17
N GLU A 33 0.57 -18.09 -20.87
CA GLU A 33 0.50 -16.62 -20.84
C GLU A 33 0.93 -16.04 -19.47
N LEU A 34 0.97 -16.87 -18.42
CA LEU A 34 1.27 -16.42 -17.07
C LEU A 34 2.74 -16.03 -16.90
N LEU A 35 2.96 -14.88 -16.28
CA LEU A 35 4.28 -14.40 -15.89
C LEU A 35 4.76 -15.16 -14.64
N GLN A 36 5.78 -16.01 -14.78
CA GLN A 36 6.24 -16.87 -13.69
C GLN A 36 7.04 -16.11 -12.63
N ILE A 37 6.80 -16.43 -11.36
CA ILE A 37 7.60 -16.04 -10.21
C ILE A 37 7.95 -17.29 -9.38
N ASP A 38 9.17 -17.34 -8.85
CA ASP A 38 9.61 -18.43 -7.99
C ASP A 38 9.04 -18.28 -6.58
N ALA A 39 8.72 -19.40 -5.93
CA ALA A 39 8.29 -19.38 -4.55
C ALA A 39 9.48 -19.14 -3.60
N ASN A 40 9.29 -18.26 -2.61
CA ASN A 40 10.31 -17.94 -1.61
C ASN A 40 10.48 -18.98 -0.48
N SER A 41 9.75 -20.11 -0.53
CA SER A 41 9.86 -21.20 0.45
C SER A 41 9.53 -22.56 -0.17
N ALA A 42 10.19 -23.60 0.34
CA ALA A 42 9.89 -24.99 0.02
C ALA A 42 8.52 -25.46 0.57
N GLU A 43 7.98 -24.76 1.57
CA GLU A 43 6.68 -25.05 2.18
C GLU A 43 5.50 -24.60 1.32
N GLN A 44 5.75 -23.76 0.31
CA GLN A 44 4.71 -23.35 -0.62
C GLN A 44 4.27 -24.55 -1.48
N PRO A 45 2.96 -24.66 -1.78
CA PRO A 45 2.39 -25.83 -2.47
C PRO A 45 2.92 -26.00 -3.90
N CYS A 46 3.49 -24.96 -4.49
CA CYS A 46 4.11 -24.95 -5.82
C CYS A 46 5.50 -24.33 -5.72
N SER A 47 6.43 -24.77 -6.57
CA SER A 47 7.74 -24.12 -6.69
C SER A 47 7.66 -22.81 -7.47
N ARG A 48 6.65 -22.65 -8.33
CA ARG A 48 6.39 -21.41 -9.06
C ARG A 48 4.91 -21.07 -9.08
N PHE A 49 4.67 -19.76 -9.11
CA PHE A 49 3.35 -19.18 -9.32
C PHE A 49 3.35 -18.30 -10.57
N GLY A 50 2.18 -18.05 -11.12
CA GLY A 50 1.94 -17.19 -12.28
C GLY A 50 1.25 -15.90 -11.87
N LEU A 51 1.67 -14.80 -12.50
CA LEU A 51 1.02 -13.50 -12.46
C LEU A 51 0.30 -13.23 -13.79
N HIS A 52 -0.67 -12.31 -13.75
CA HIS A 52 -1.41 -11.90 -14.95
C HIS A 52 -0.46 -11.28 -16.00
N PRO A 53 -0.64 -11.55 -17.31
CA PRO A 53 0.25 -11.05 -18.38
C PRO A 53 0.46 -9.54 -18.39
N GLN A 54 -0.54 -8.78 -17.93
CA GLN A 54 -0.50 -7.32 -17.84
C GLN A 54 0.17 -6.77 -16.58
N LEU A 55 0.84 -7.60 -15.77
CA LEU A 55 1.54 -7.17 -14.56
C LEU A 55 3.07 -7.37 -14.61
N PRO A 56 3.77 -7.07 -15.73
CA PRO A 56 5.22 -7.29 -15.84
C PRO A 56 6.01 -6.45 -14.83
N THR A 57 5.58 -5.22 -14.55
CA THR A 57 6.22 -4.37 -13.54
C THR A 57 6.20 -5.01 -12.15
N LEU A 58 5.11 -5.66 -11.75
CA LEU A 58 5.04 -6.34 -10.46
C LEU A 58 5.89 -7.61 -10.43
N GLN A 59 6.00 -8.32 -11.56
CA GLN A 59 6.89 -9.47 -11.68
C GLN A 59 8.35 -9.03 -11.48
N ASN A 60 8.77 -7.96 -12.15
CA ASN A 60 10.12 -7.41 -12.03
C ASN A 60 10.42 -7.01 -10.59
N LEU A 61 9.54 -6.23 -9.96
CA LEU A 61 9.70 -5.83 -8.56
C LEU A 61 9.81 -7.02 -7.60
N TYR A 62 9.05 -8.09 -7.84
CA TYR A 62 9.16 -9.31 -7.03
C TYR A 62 10.51 -10.01 -7.22
N ASN A 63 10.94 -10.15 -8.47
CA ASN A 63 12.23 -10.78 -8.82
C ASN A 63 13.43 -9.95 -8.32
N GLU A 64 13.28 -8.63 -8.22
CA GLU A 64 14.26 -7.70 -7.64
C GLU A 64 14.18 -7.62 -6.11
N GLU A 65 13.42 -8.50 -5.45
CA GLU A 65 13.20 -8.53 -3.99
C GLU A 65 12.61 -7.22 -3.43
N SER A 66 12.03 -6.39 -4.29
CA SER A 66 11.46 -5.08 -3.98
C SER A 66 9.93 -5.12 -3.80
N ALA A 67 9.29 -6.27 -4.03
CA ALA A 67 7.89 -6.53 -3.76
C ALA A 67 7.66 -7.90 -3.11
N ILE A 68 6.60 -8.00 -2.31
CA ILE A 68 6.15 -9.26 -1.70
C ILE A 68 4.69 -9.52 -2.05
N PHE A 69 4.37 -10.77 -2.39
CA PHE A 69 3.00 -11.23 -2.51
C PHE A 69 2.57 -11.97 -1.25
N MET A 70 1.41 -11.59 -0.69
CA MET A 70 0.75 -12.31 0.39
C MET A 70 -0.50 -13.00 -0.16
N ALA A 71 -0.47 -14.33 -0.20
CA ALA A 71 -1.58 -15.16 -0.68
C ALA A 71 -2.53 -15.55 0.47
N ASN A 72 -3.73 -16.03 0.13
CA ASN A 72 -4.75 -16.50 1.07
C ASN A 72 -5.15 -15.47 2.15
N VAL A 73 -4.96 -14.19 1.85
CA VAL A 73 -5.40 -13.11 2.72
C VAL A 73 -6.87 -12.84 2.47
N GLY A 74 -7.68 -12.98 3.53
CA GLY A 74 -9.13 -12.80 3.48
C GLY A 74 -9.77 -12.95 4.86
N SER A 75 -11.03 -12.54 4.98
CA SER A 75 -11.79 -12.75 6.21
C SER A 75 -12.30 -14.19 6.28
N SER A 76 -11.75 -15.00 7.18
CA SER A 76 -12.30 -16.31 7.56
C SER A 76 -13.38 -16.21 8.65
N MET A 77 -13.77 -14.99 9.02
CA MET A 77 -14.60 -14.73 10.20
C MET A 77 -16.06 -15.13 9.94
N ALA A 78 -16.38 -16.38 10.26
CA ALA A 78 -17.74 -16.92 10.33
C ALA A 78 -18.50 -16.53 11.62
N ILE A 79 -17.93 -15.63 12.45
CA ILE A 79 -18.36 -15.52 13.84
C ILE A 79 -19.60 -14.65 14.02
N TYR A 80 -19.88 -13.68 13.14
CA TYR A 80 -21.16 -12.94 13.19
C TYR A 80 -21.57 -12.47 11.79
N ASP A 81 -22.72 -12.96 11.36
CA ASP A 81 -23.50 -12.49 10.20
C ASP A 81 -22.99 -12.90 8.81
N ASN A 82 -23.93 -13.12 7.89
CA ASN A 82 -23.80 -13.88 6.65
C ASN A 82 -23.04 -13.10 5.53
N ARG A 83 -22.06 -12.28 5.91
CA ARG A 83 -21.30 -11.37 5.04
C ARG A 83 -19.95 -11.94 4.61
N LEU A 84 -19.82 -13.26 4.54
CA LEU A 84 -18.63 -14.00 4.11
C LEU A 84 -18.13 -13.62 2.70
N TYR A 85 -18.90 -12.85 1.94
CA TYR A 85 -18.59 -12.40 0.58
C TYR A 85 -18.74 -10.88 0.39
N GLY A 86 -18.82 -10.11 1.48
CA GLY A 86 -18.83 -8.66 1.40
C GLY A 86 -17.45 -8.17 0.93
N HIS A 87 -17.35 -7.77 -0.35
CA HIS A 87 -16.09 -7.31 -0.94
C HIS A 87 -15.43 -6.19 -0.12
N GLU A 88 -16.22 -5.26 0.42
CA GLU A 88 -15.74 -4.20 1.32
C GLU A 88 -15.12 -4.78 2.60
N GLN A 89 -15.81 -5.71 3.27
CA GLN A 89 -15.33 -6.31 4.51
C GLN A 89 -14.09 -7.18 4.27
N MET A 90 -14.03 -7.91 3.17
CA MET A 90 -12.82 -8.62 2.77
C MET A 90 -11.66 -7.65 2.55
N GLN A 91 -11.88 -6.55 1.83
CA GLN A 91 -10.83 -5.54 1.62
C GLN A 91 -10.33 -4.94 2.93
N THR A 92 -11.22 -4.55 3.84
CA THR A 92 -10.85 -4.02 5.15
C THR A 92 -10.09 -5.04 5.99
N VAL A 93 -10.58 -6.28 6.09
CA VAL A 93 -9.89 -7.33 6.86
C VAL A 93 -8.52 -7.65 6.26
N CYS A 94 -8.36 -7.65 4.93
CA CYS A 94 -7.06 -7.83 4.30
C CYS A 94 -6.08 -6.69 4.61
N LYS A 95 -6.57 -5.44 4.68
CA LYS A 95 -5.73 -4.27 5.01
C LYS A 95 -5.35 -4.22 6.49
N GLN A 96 -6.23 -4.68 7.36
CA GLN A 96 -6.06 -4.67 8.81
C GLN A 96 -5.33 -5.90 9.34
N LEU A 97 -5.55 -7.09 8.76
CA LEU A 97 -5.14 -8.40 9.32
C LEU A 97 -5.45 -8.57 10.82
N ASP A 98 -6.55 -7.95 11.27
CA ASP A 98 -7.01 -7.97 12.67
C ASP A 98 -8.46 -8.44 12.73
N THR A 99 -8.66 -9.75 12.55
CA THR A 99 -9.99 -10.36 12.59
C THR A 99 -10.63 -10.28 13.99
N GLY A 100 -9.85 -10.09 15.05
CA GLY A 100 -10.36 -9.92 16.41
C GLY A 100 -10.86 -8.51 16.70
N ARG A 101 -10.56 -7.53 15.83
CA ARG A 101 -10.70 -6.09 16.10
C ARG A 101 -10.01 -5.67 17.40
N ASN A 102 -8.89 -6.32 17.74
CA ASN A 102 -8.13 -6.03 18.96
C ASN A 102 -7.50 -4.63 18.92
N THR A 103 -7.29 -4.09 17.72
CA THR A 103 -6.68 -2.79 17.39
C THR A 103 -7.55 -2.11 16.33
N THR A 104 -8.65 -1.51 16.79
CA THR A 104 -9.61 -0.84 15.90
C THR A 104 -8.97 0.34 15.18
N GLY A 105 -9.20 0.45 13.86
CA GLY A 105 -8.79 1.62 13.06
C GLY A 105 -7.33 1.62 12.62
N THR A 106 -6.61 0.51 12.72
CA THR A 106 -5.21 0.41 12.25
C THR A 106 -5.04 -0.68 11.19
N GLY A 107 -4.15 -0.42 10.23
CA GLY A 107 -3.71 -1.34 9.20
C GLY A 107 -2.48 -2.13 9.62
N VAL A 108 -2.26 -3.29 8.99
CA VAL A 108 -1.09 -4.13 9.32
C VAL A 108 0.24 -3.44 9.01
N LEU A 109 0.34 -2.75 7.87
CA LEU A 109 1.59 -2.07 7.49
C LEU A 109 1.84 -0.87 8.40
N GLY A 110 0.80 -0.13 8.78
CA GLY A 110 0.91 0.96 9.76
C GLY A 110 1.42 0.48 11.14
N ARG A 111 0.92 -0.65 11.63
CA ARG A 111 1.44 -1.26 12.88
C ARG A 111 2.88 -1.74 12.72
N LEU A 112 3.26 -2.27 11.56
CA LEU A 112 4.65 -2.66 11.28
C LEU A 112 5.58 -1.43 11.27
N THR A 113 5.17 -0.33 10.62
CA THR A 113 5.95 0.91 10.62
C THR A 113 6.09 1.48 12.03
N ASP A 114 5.05 1.42 12.86
CA ASP A 114 5.11 1.88 14.25
C ASP A 114 6.12 1.08 15.07
N ILE A 115 6.12 -0.26 14.93
CA ILE A 115 7.07 -1.13 15.63
C ILE A 115 8.50 -0.83 15.17
N LEU A 116 8.73 -0.73 13.86
CA LEU A 116 10.05 -0.43 13.30
C LEU A 116 10.55 0.95 13.77
N ALA A 117 9.71 1.98 13.74
CA ALA A 117 10.02 3.32 14.24
C ALA A 117 10.34 3.31 15.74
N LYS A 118 9.56 2.60 16.56
CA LYS A 118 9.82 2.41 18.00
C LYS A 118 11.19 1.73 18.25
N ASN A 119 11.67 0.92 17.32
CA ASN A 119 12.99 0.27 17.37
C ASN A 119 14.10 1.10 16.69
N GLY A 120 13.86 2.37 16.38
CA GLY A 120 14.87 3.28 15.82
C GLY A 120 15.13 3.09 14.33
N VAL A 121 14.30 2.32 13.62
CA VAL A 121 14.38 2.17 12.16
C VAL A 121 13.63 3.32 11.51
N ALA A 122 14.30 4.05 10.62
CA ALA A 122 13.64 5.07 9.80
C ALA A 122 12.62 4.39 8.88
N THR A 123 11.35 4.77 9.03
CA THR A 123 10.25 4.25 8.22
C THR A 123 9.51 5.38 7.54
N GLY A 124 8.95 5.09 6.36
CA GLY A 124 8.08 5.99 5.63
C GLY A 124 6.93 5.20 5.03
N ALA A 125 5.77 5.83 4.92
CA ALA A 125 4.62 5.28 4.23
C ALA A 125 4.15 6.28 3.17
N VAL A 126 3.85 5.79 1.97
CA VAL A 126 3.32 6.60 0.88
C VAL A 126 2.03 5.97 0.38
N SER A 127 1.00 6.79 0.21
CA SER A 127 -0.29 6.40 -0.37
C SER A 127 -0.60 7.25 -1.59
N ILE A 128 -1.38 6.70 -2.52
CA ILE A 128 -1.76 7.37 -3.76
C ILE A 128 -3.23 7.78 -3.67
N ASN A 129 -3.52 9.06 -3.91
CA ASN A 129 -4.81 9.76 -3.87
C ASN A 129 -5.52 9.82 -2.51
N TYR A 130 -5.50 8.75 -1.72
CA TYR A 130 -6.16 8.66 -0.41
C TYR A 130 -5.32 7.84 0.56
N ILE A 131 -5.47 8.09 1.87
CA ILE A 131 -4.82 7.28 2.90
C ILE A 131 -5.38 5.86 2.82
N SER A 132 -4.54 4.91 2.42
CA SER A 132 -4.89 3.50 2.50
C SER A 132 -4.99 3.06 3.96
N GLU A 133 -6.11 2.44 4.33
CA GLU A 133 -6.34 1.87 5.66
C GLU A 133 -5.21 0.91 6.09
N THR A 134 -4.51 0.24 5.16
CA THR A 134 -3.40 -0.65 5.51
C THR A 134 -2.18 0.07 6.11
N LEU A 135 -2.00 1.36 5.79
CA LEU A 135 -0.87 2.18 6.24
C LEU A 135 -1.15 2.93 7.54
N GLN A 136 -2.37 2.88 8.07
CA GLN A 136 -2.73 3.58 9.31
C GLN A 136 -2.13 2.86 10.53
N GLY A 137 -1.22 3.53 11.24
CA GLY A 137 -0.68 3.10 12.54
C GLY A 137 -1.40 3.75 13.72
N GLU A 138 -0.99 3.41 14.93
CA GLU A 138 -1.37 4.11 16.17
C GLU A 138 -0.67 5.49 16.25
N SER A 139 0.57 5.55 15.77
CA SER A 139 1.31 6.80 15.62
C SER A 139 1.05 7.34 14.21
N ASN A 140 -0.06 8.08 14.04
CA ASN A 140 -0.56 8.66 12.77
C ASN A 140 0.43 9.50 11.92
N ALA A 141 1.73 9.53 12.22
CA ALA A 141 2.65 10.59 11.84
C ALA A 141 3.24 10.50 10.42
N ASN A 142 3.22 9.36 9.72
CA ASN A 142 4.19 9.15 8.62
C ASN A 142 3.62 8.68 7.28
N THR A 143 2.31 8.83 7.01
CA THR A 143 1.77 8.53 5.67
C THR A 143 1.69 9.79 4.82
N MET A 144 2.58 9.91 3.84
CA MET A 144 2.48 10.91 2.78
C MET A 144 1.43 10.47 1.76
N VAL A 145 0.53 11.36 1.35
CA VAL A 145 -0.43 11.10 0.27
C VAL A 145 -0.02 11.87 -0.97
N VAL A 146 0.29 11.16 -2.05
CA VAL A 146 0.67 11.74 -3.34
C VAL A 146 -0.46 11.56 -4.35
N SER A 147 -0.58 12.47 -5.32
CA SER A 147 -1.54 12.33 -6.42
C SER A 147 -0.99 11.37 -7.48
N GLU A 148 -1.87 10.57 -8.09
CA GLU A 148 -1.52 9.71 -9.23
C GLU A 148 -1.11 10.47 -10.50
N LYS A 149 -1.49 11.75 -10.63
CA LYS A 149 -1.33 12.51 -11.88
C LYS A 149 0.06 13.11 -11.97
N ASN A 150 0.26 14.19 -11.21
CA ASN A 150 1.50 14.95 -11.11
C ASN A 150 1.51 15.62 -9.74
N ILE A 151 2.71 15.77 -9.19
CA ILE A 151 2.93 16.61 -8.01
C ILE A 151 3.32 17.99 -8.51
N GLU A 152 2.45 18.97 -8.30
CA GLU A 152 2.78 20.38 -8.52
C GLU A 152 3.33 20.96 -7.23
N GLN A 153 4.34 21.83 -7.34
CA GLN A 153 4.82 22.62 -6.21
C GLN A 153 3.68 23.47 -5.66
N PHE A 154 3.58 23.56 -4.34
CA PHE A 154 2.65 24.45 -3.68
C PHE A 154 2.89 25.91 -4.13
N ALA A 155 1.82 26.58 -4.55
CA ALA A 155 1.84 27.97 -5.02
C ALA A 155 2.91 28.26 -6.11
N PRO A 156 2.84 27.60 -7.28
CA PRO A 156 3.89 27.70 -8.31
C PRO A 156 3.93 29.09 -8.99
N LYS A 157 2.84 29.87 -8.86
CA LYS A 157 2.71 31.25 -9.34
C LYS A 157 2.03 32.09 -8.27
N PRO A 158 2.75 32.46 -7.19
CA PRO A 158 2.14 33.21 -6.10
C PRO A 158 1.74 34.60 -6.59
N SER A 159 0.64 35.14 -6.05
CA SER A 159 0.17 36.49 -6.40
C SER A 159 1.12 37.59 -5.91
N THR A 160 1.89 37.31 -4.86
CA THR A 160 2.93 38.17 -4.30
C THR A 160 4.10 37.32 -3.82
N ASP A 161 5.31 37.91 -3.77
CA ASP A 161 6.51 37.24 -3.23
C ASP A 161 6.36 36.86 -1.75
N THR A 162 5.40 37.47 -1.06
CA THR A 162 5.08 37.23 0.36
C THR A 162 4.03 36.15 0.59
N PHE A 163 3.45 35.56 -0.46
CA PHE A 163 2.32 34.62 -0.32
C PHE A 163 2.67 33.40 0.56
N VAL A 164 3.74 32.68 0.24
CA VAL A 164 4.19 31.51 1.02
C VAL A 164 4.63 31.91 2.43
N PRO A 165 5.49 32.94 2.63
CA PRO A 165 5.85 33.42 3.97
C PRO A 165 4.65 33.86 4.82
N ALA A 166 3.62 34.44 4.21
CA ALA A 166 2.40 34.84 4.91
C ALA A 166 1.61 33.63 5.41
N ILE A 167 1.48 32.57 4.60
CA ILE A 167 0.83 31.32 5.02
C ILE A 167 1.59 30.66 6.16
N GLU A 168 2.91 30.59 6.07
CA GLU A 168 3.76 30.04 7.14
C GLU A 168 3.60 30.85 8.43
N THR A 169 3.60 32.18 8.35
CA THR A 169 3.43 33.05 9.51
C THR A 169 2.05 32.89 10.15
N LEU A 170 0.99 32.84 9.35
CA LEU A 170 -0.38 32.70 9.82
C LEU A 170 -0.63 31.36 10.51
N ASN A 171 -0.07 30.27 9.97
CA ASN A 171 -0.26 28.92 10.49
C ASN A 171 0.84 28.50 11.47
N GLY A 172 1.89 29.31 11.66
CA GLY A 172 2.91 29.13 12.69
C GLY A 172 2.58 29.84 14.01
N ALA A 173 1.57 30.71 14.02
CA ALA A 173 1.20 31.52 15.17
C ALA A 173 0.14 30.83 16.05
N SER A 174 0.57 30.12 17.10
CA SER A 174 -0.34 29.58 18.12
C SER A 174 -0.49 30.54 19.30
N SER A 175 -1.69 30.63 19.88
CA SER A 175 -1.96 31.43 21.08
C SER A 175 -2.87 30.70 22.05
N TRP A 176 -2.97 31.18 23.29
CA TRP A 176 -3.91 30.61 24.28
C TRP A 176 -5.39 30.70 23.85
N ARG A 177 -5.71 31.53 22.86
CA ARG A 177 -7.05 31.67 22.28
C ARG A 177 -7.29 30.79 21.06
N SER A 178 -6.28 30.10 20.56
CA SER A 178 -6.45 29.20 19.43
C SER A 178 -7.35 28.04 19.82
N SER A 179 -8.34 27.74 18.97
CA SER A 179 -9.12 26.52 19.14
C SER A 179 -8.29 25.30 18.73
N VAL A 180 -8.64 24.14 19.28
CA VAL A 180 -8.07 22.86 18.85
C VAL A 180 -8.23 22.66 17.33
N PHE A 181 -9.33 23.13 16.75
CA PHE A 181 -9.55 23.09 15.30
C PHE A 181 -8.57 23.98 14.52
N ALA A 182 -8.28 25.19 15.02
CA ALA A 182 -7.33 26.09 14.38
C ALA A 182 -5.92 25.52 14.45
N GLU A 183 -5.51 24.98 15.60
CA GLU A 183 -4.21 24.32 15.75
C GLU A 183 -4.11 23.08 14.85
N THR A 184 -5.14 22.24 14.81
CA THR A 184 -5.18 21.05 13.94
C THR A 184 -5.08 21.44 12.47
N TRP A 185 -5.84 22.45 12.03
CA TRP A 185 -5.77 22.98 10.67
C TRP A 185 -4.37 23.48 10.34
N SER A 186 -3.80 24.32 11.20
CA SER A 186 -2.46 24.88 11.01
C SER A 186 -1.39 23.80 10.91
N THR A 187 -1.44 22.79 11.78
CA THR A 187 -0.53 21.63 11.75
C THR A 187 -0.66 20.86 10.44
N VAL A 188 -1.87 20.42 10.09
CA VAL A 188 -2.11 19.62 8.88
C VAL A 188 -1.73 20.39 7.62
N LEU A 189 -2.03 21.69 7.55
CA LEU A 189 -1.68 22.53 6.39
C LEU A 189 -0.17 22.66 6.24
N ARG A 190 0.56 22.92 7.33
CA ARG A 190 2.02 23.04 7.30
C ARG A 190 2.67 21.71 6.92
N GLU A 191 2.26 20.61 7.55
CA GLU A 191 2.74 19.28 7.21
C GLU A 191 2.47 18.93 5.74
N SER A 192 1.31 19.32 5.20
CA SER A 192 0.98 19.08 3.79
C SER A 192 1.86 19.88 2.83
N ILE A 193 2.21 21.13 3.16
CA ILE A 193 3.13 21.96 2.36
C ILE A 193 4.54 21.39 2.40
N ASP A 194 5.02 21.01 3.58
CA ASP A 194 6.34 20.40 3.76
C ASP A 194 6.44 19.05 3.02
N GLN A 195 5.43 18.20 3.13
CA GLN A 195 5.35 16.93 2.41
C GLN A 195 5.29 17.14 0.88
N ASN A 196 4.56 18.16 0.41
CA ASN A 196 4.51 18.50 -1.01
C ASN A 196 5.89 18.91 -1.53
N ASP A 197 6.63 19.77 -0.80
CA ASP A 197 7.97 20.21 -1.21
C ASP A 197 8.96 19.04 -1.25
N VAL A 198 8.93 18.15 -0.23
CA VAL A 198 9.74 16.93 -0.22
C VAL A 198 9.40 16.05 -1.42
N ALA A 199 8.12 15.75 -1.65
CA ALA A 199 7.69 14.88 -2.74
C ALA A 199 8.05 15.47 -4.12
N TYR A 200 7.84 16.78 -4.31
CA TYR A 200 8.18 17.49 -5.54
C TYR A 200 9.68 17.42 -5.84
N ARG A 201 10.53 17.75 -4.87
CA ARG A 201 12.00 17.70 -5.05
C ARG A 201 12.51 16.28 -5.26
N SER A 202 11.94 15.29 -4.55
CA SER A 202 12.30 13.89 -4.74
C SER A 202 11.96 13.41 -6.16
N LEU A 203 10.84 13.84 -6.73
CA LEU A 203 10.48 13.51 -8.12
C LEU A 203 11.32 14.27 -9.14
N GLU A 204 11.61 15.56 -8.94
CA GLU A 204 12.48 16.32 -9.86
C GLU A 204 13.90 15.79 -9.94
N SER A 205 14.41 15.26 -8.82
CA SER A 205 15.77 14.69 -8.75
C SER A 205 15.84 13.21 -9.10
N ALA A 206 14.69 12.54 -9.29
CA ALA A 206 14.65 11.14 -9.67
C ALA A 206 14.99 10.97 -11.15
N GLU A 207 16.09 10.29 -11.44
CA GLU A 207 16.36 9.79 -12.80
C GLU A 207 15.44 8.60 -13.07
N VAL A 208 14.52 8.76 -14.03
CA VAL A 208 13.73 7.63 -14.51
C VAL A 208 14.62 6.81 -15.44
N LEU A 209 15.22 5.74 -14.91
CA LEU A 209 15.85 4.71 -15.74
C LEU A 209 14.74 3.94 -16.44
N VAL A 210 14.34 4.45 -17.59
CA VAL A 210 13.40 3.76 -18.47
C VAL A 210 14.20 2.73 -19.28
N GLU A 211 14.48 1.58 -18.69
CA GLU A 211 14.77 0.37 -19.48
C GLU A 211 13.44 -0.36 -19.69
N PHE A 212 12.91 -0.24 -20.91
CA PHE A 212 11.80 -1.08 -21.39
C PHE A 212 12.36 -2.34 -22.05
#